data_AF-A0A2E5JDT1-F1
#
_entry.id   AF-A0A2E5JDT1-F1
#
_cell.length_a   1.000
_cell.length_b   1.000
_cell.length_c   1.000
_cell.angle_alpha   90.00
_cell.angle_beta   90.00
_cell.angle_gamma   90.00
#
_symmetry.space_group_name_H-M   'P 1'
#
loop_
_entity.id
_entity.type
_entity.pdbx_description
1 polymer ?
#
loop_
_entity_poly.entity_id
_entity_poly.type
_entity_poly.pdbx_seq_one_letter_code
_entity_poly.pdbx_strand_id
1 'polypeptide(L)'
;MYNKMSTFPKLNIDISDLRPKKFKFVDIEPEPPPQTTTIQISRRSIFLITCGIIIVSLFVVSLFVTPQNLRPRRIMRMQCYTDASIQTCTTPLHNGEFVISNCDAYEFNGIPSIDFLKVNGNFRIPLSNDLTLRIKDPCPNIIATVDTQKLTSYYREFTRVGLPYTKRLVWLTDICYSSFTVIIGSEKIFDSTPSSMIDHVDLVNKTAYTYESPGVSGRIQITGQGCTKPIHIYSL
;
A
#
# COMPACT_ATOMS: atom_id res chain seq x y z
N MET A 1 -7.02 -43.08 -19.43
CA MET A 1 -6.91 -43.09 -20.91
C MET A 1 -6.35 -41.75 -21.36
N TYR A 2 -5.25 -41.80 -22.12
CA TYR A 2 -4.65 -40.78 -22.98
C TYR A 2 -4.04 -39.48 -22.42
N ASN A 3 -2.73 -39.56 -22.17
CA ASN A 3 -1.76 -38.47 -22.35
C ASN A 3 -1.67 -38.09 -23.84
N LYS A 4 -1.74 -36.79 -24.17
CA LYS A 4 -1.41 -36.27 -25.51
C LYS A 4 -0.17 -35.38 -25.39
N MET A 5 1.00 -35.95 -25.70
CA MET A 5 2.22 -35.19 -25.91
C MET A 5 2.16 -34.50 -27.28
N SER A 6 2.46 -33.21 -27.29
CA SER A 6 2.55 -32.37 -28.48
C SER A 6 3.85 -32.71 -29.24
N THR A 7 3.70 -33.18 -30.47
CA THR A 7 4.78 -33.44 -31.42
C THR A 7 5.03 -32.19 -32.26
N PHE A 8 6.16 -31.53 -32.03
CA PHE A 8 6.66 -30.46 -32.91
C PHE A 8 7.17 -31.06 -34.23
N PRO A 9 6.81 -30.47 -35.39
CA PRO A 9 7.34 -30.91 -36.68
C PRO A 9 8.82 -30.51 -36.81
N LYS A 10 9.67 -31.49 -37.12
CA LYS A 10 11.08 -31.26 -37.47
C LYS A 10 11.16 -30.57 -38.82
N LEU A 11 11.75 -29.36 -38.85
CA LEU A 11 12.12 -28.67 -40.07
C LEU A 11 13.30 -29.42 -40.72
N ASN A 12 13.08 -29.96 -41.92
CA ASN A 12 14.11 -30.61 -42.72
C ASN A 12 14.66 -29.57 -43.71
N ILE A 13 15.70 -28.85 -43.30
CA ILE A 13 16.39 -27.90 -44.18
C ILE A 13 17.48 -28.67 -44.90
N ASP A 14 17.30 -28.85 -46.21
CA ASP A 14 18.30 -29.46 -47.08
C ASP A 14 19.39 -28.40 -47.39
N ILE A 15 20.61 -28.68 -46.92
CA ILE A 15 21.77 -27.78 -47.02
C ILE A 15 22.28 -27.64 -48.47
N SER A 16 21.76 -28.45 -49.39
CA SER A 16 22.16 -28.41 -50.81
C SER A 16 21.66 -27.19 -51.60
N ASP A 17 20.69 -26.43 -51.06
CA ASP A 17 20.18 -25.18 -51.67
C ASP A 17 21.07 -23.94 -51.43
N LEU A 18 22.11 -24.05 -50.60
CA LEU A 18 23.05 -22.96 -50.33
C LEU A 18 24.22 -22.88 -51.34
N ARG A 19 24.04 -23.39 -52.57
CA ARG A 19 25.07 -23.23 -53.61
C ARG A 19 25.08 -21.78 -54.12
N PRO A 20 26.25 -21.11 -54.14
CA PRO A 20 26.37 -19.75 -54.64
C PRO A 20 26.05 -19.74 -56.14
N LYS A 21 24.87 -19.19 -56.48
CA LYS A 21 24.49 -18.89 -57.86
C LYS A 21 25.44 -17.81 -58.36
N LYS A 22 26.29 -18.14 -59.33
CA LYS A 22 27.18 -17.17 -59.99
C LYS A 22 26.30 -16.09 -60.63
N PHE A 23 26.21 -14.93 -60.00
CA PHE A 23 25.61 -13.74 -60.59
C PHE A 23 26.48 -13.36 -61.79
N LYS A 24 25.92 -13.53 -63.00
CA LYS A 24 26.47 -12.90 -64.20
C LYS A 24 26.17 -11.42 -64.06
N PHE A 25 27.19 -10.61 -63.80
CA PHE A 25 27.12 -9.18 -63.98
C PHE A 25 26.81 -8.94 -65.46
N VAL A 26 25.64 -8.38 -65.72
CA VAL A 26 25.36 -7.71 -66.99
C VAL A 26 26.21 -6.44 -66.94
N ASP A 27 27.08 -6.24 -67.93
CA ASP A 27 27.80 -5.00 -68.13
C ASP A 27 26.77 -3.89 -68.41
N ILE A 28 26.37 -3.20 -67.34
CA ILE A 28 25.59 -1.97 -67.42
C ILE A 28 26.59 -0.89 -67.84
N GLU A 29 26.44 -0.44 -69.08
CA GLU A 29 27.10 0.74 -69.62
C GLU A 29 27.00 1.89 -68.61
N PRO A 30 28.12 2.54 -68.24
CA PRO A 30 28.13 3.49 -67.13
C PRO A 30 27.24 4.69 -67.47
N GLU A 31 26.09 4.75 -66.81
CA GLU A 31 25.24 5.93 -66.80
C GLU A 31 26.07 7.13 -66.30
N PRO A 32 25.99 8.30 -66.96
CA PRO A 32 26.80 9.45 -66.61
C PRO A 32 26.62 9.81 -65.13
N PRO A 33 27.69 10.21 -64.43
CA PRO A 33 27.65 10.43 -62.99
C PRO A 33 26.52 11.40 -62.66
N PRO A 34 25.65 11.06 -61.68
CA PRO A 34 24.57 11.95 -61.28
C PRO A 34 25.19 13.29 -60.86
N GLN A 35 24.77 14.37 -61.52
CA GLN A 35 25.18 15.71 -61.15
C GLN A 35 24.77 15.94 -59.70
N THR A 36 25.77 16.01 -58.82
CA THR A 36 25.59 16.33 -57.41
C THR A 36 25.19 17.79 -57.32
N THR A 37 23.89 18.05 -57.34
CA THR A 37 23.33 19.34 -56.98
C THR A 37 23.63 19.56 -55.50
N THR A 38 24.76 20.20 -55.23
CA THR A 38 25.13 20.65 -53.90
C THR A 38 24.18 21.79 -53.54
N ILE A 39 23.07 21.44 -52.89
CA ILE A 39 22.13 22.41 -52.34
C ILE A 39 22.92 23.20 -51.27
N GLN A 40 23.32 24.43 -51.60
CA GLN A 40 23.94 25.33 -50.64
C GLN A 40 22.88 25.83 -49.66
N ILE A 41 22.60 25.01 -48.65
CA ILE A 41 21.67 25.36 -47.58
C ILE A 41 22.33 26.48 -46.76
N SER A 42 21.75 27.68 -46.81
CA SER A 42 22.28 28.83 -46.08
C SER A 42 22.32 28.54 -44.57
N ARG A 43 23.34 29.04 -43.85
CA ARG A 43 23.44 28.90 -42.39
C ARG A 43 22.18 29.38 -41.65
N ARG A 44 21.47 30.37 -42.20
CA ARG A 44 20.18 30.85 -41.68
C ARG A 44 19.08 29.80 -41.81
N SER A 45 19.03 29.09 -42.94
CA SER A 45 18.07 28.01 -43.17
C SER A 45 18.31 26.82 -42.23
N ILE A 46 19.58 26.45 -41.97
CA ILE A 46 19.93 25.40 -41.01
C ILE A 46 19.46 25.77 -39.60
N PHE A 47 19.71 27.02 -39.18
CA PHE A 47 19.31 27.52 -37.86
C PHE A 47 17.77 27.49 -37.66
N LEU A 48 17.01 27.92 -38.67
CA LEU A 48 15.54 27.88 -38.61
C LEU A 48 15.00 26.46 -38.53
N ILE A 49 15.59 25.51 -39.27
CA ILE A 49 15.20 24.09 -39.22
C ILE A 49 15.52 23.50 -37.84
N THR A 50 16.70 23.80 -37.27
CA THR A 50 17.06 23.30 -35.93
C THR A 50 16.16 23.88 -34.84
N CYS A 51 15.87 25.18 -34.87
CA CYS A 51 14.90 25.79 -33.95
C CYS A 51 13.51 25.16 -34.08
N GLY A 52 13.03 24.90 -35.30
CA GLY A 52 11.76 24.23 -35.54
C GLY A 52 11.71 22.83 -34.92
N ILE A 53 12.77 22.03 -35.12
CA ILE A 53 12.88 20.69 -34.53
C ILE A 53 12.89 20.75 -33.00
N ILE A 54 13.58 21.72 -32.40
CA ILE A 54 13.63 21.89 -30.93
C ILE A 54 12.26 22.26 -30.36
N ILE A 55 11.51 23.14 -31.03
CA ILE A 55 10.17 23.54 -30.57
C ILE A 55 9.21 22.35 -30.67
N VAL A 56 9.25 21.60 -31.77
CA VAL A 56 8.42 20.40 -31.95
C VAL A 56 8.78 19.33 -30.92
N SER A 57 10.07 19.10 -30.64
CA SER A 57 10.48 18.11 -29.65
C SER A 57 10.08 18.50 -28.23
N LEU A 58 10.20 19.77 -27.84
CA LEU A 58 9.70 20.28 -26.55
C LEU A 58 8.19 20.11 -26.42
N PHE A 59 7.44 20.39 -27.49
CA PHE A 59 5.99 20.21 -27.51
C PHE A 59 5.60 18.74 -27.35
N VAL A 60 6.26 17.84 -28.10
CA VAL A 60 6.04 16.38 -28.01
C VAL A 60 6.37 15.88 -26.60
N VAL A 61 7.49 16.30 -26.00
CA VAL A 61 7.84 15.95 -24.61
C VAL A 61 6.78 16.47 -23.63
N SER A 62 6.28 17.69 -23.80
CA SER A 62 5.24 18.26 -22.93
C SER A 62 3.93 17.46 -22.96
N LEU A 63 3.57 16.89 -24.11
CA LEU A 63 2.40 16.02 -24.23
C LEU A 63 2.61 14.68 -23.49
N PHE A 64 3.83 14.15 -23.47
CA PHE A 64 4.16 12.93 -22.72
C PHE A 64 4.27 13.15 -21.20
N VAL A 65 4.45 14.39 -20.75
CA VAL A 65 4.47 14.74 -19.31
C VAL A 65 3.05 14.93 -18.74
N THR A 66 1.99 14.75 -19.54
CA THR A 66 0.64 14.74 -18.98
C THR A 66 0.50 13.63 -17.93
N PRO A 67 0.10 13.96 -16.69
CA PRO A 67 0.04 12.98 -15.61
C PRO A 67 -1.03 11.93 -15.95
N GLN A 68 -0.60 10.74 -16.38
CA GLN A 68 -1.47 9.67 -16.87
C GLN A 68 -2.33 8.99 -15.78
N ASN A 69 -2.37 9.52 -14.56
CA ASN A 69 -3.08 8.90 -13.43
C ASN A 69 -3.83 9.90 -12.54
N LEU A 70 -4.46 10.92 -13.14
CA LEU A 70 -5.44 11.74 -12.42
C LEU A 70 -6.76 10.97 -12.30
N ARG A 71 -6.78 9.89 -11.52
CA ARG A 71 -8.05 9.33 -11.05
C ARG A 71 -8.68 10.36 -10.11
N PRO A 72 -9.92 10.81 -10.37
CA PRO A 72 -10.57 11.77 -9.49
C PRO A 72 -10.66 11.17 -8.08
N ARG A 73 -10.16 11.92 -7.10
CA ARG A 73 -10.32 11.58 -5.68
C ARG A 73 -11.81 11.53 -5.39
N ARG A 74 -12.28 10.40 -4.88
CA ARG A 74 -13.68 10.18 -4.52
C ARG A 74 -13.74 9.87 -3.04
N ILE A 75 -14.57 10.63 -2.33
CA ILE A 75 -14.90 10.40 -0.93
C ILE A 75 -16.35 9.96 -0.90
N MET A 76 -16.60 8.76 -0.38
CA MET A 76 -17.94 8.18 -0.34
C MET A 76 -18.32 7.81 1.09
N ARG A 77 -19.50 8.25 1.53
CA ARG A 77 -20.02 7.90 2.85
C ARG A 77 -20.42 6.42 2.89
N MET A 78 -20.03 5.73 3.95
CA MET A 78 -20.35 4.33 4.17
C MET A 78 -21.75 4.20 4.77
N GLN A 79 -22.37 3.05 4.55
CA GLN A 79 -23.61 2.68 5.22
C GLN A 79 -23.27 1.95 6.51
N CYS A 80 -23.63 2.54 7.65
CA CYS A 80 -23.35 1.98 8.97
C CYS A 80 -24.63 1.44 9.61
N TYR A 81 -24.53 0.24 10.16
CA TYR A 81 -25.58 -0.40 10.96
C TYR A 81 -24.97 -0.85 12.30
N THR A 82 -25.76 -0.80 13.36
CA THR A 82 -25.34 -1.21 14.69
C THR A 82 -26.06 -2.48 15.09
N ASP A 83 -25.31 -3.52 15.44
CA ASP A 83 -25.82 -4.78 15.96
C ASP A 83 -25.17 -5.08 17.31
N ALA A 84 -25.99 -5.20 18.36
CA ALA A 84 -25.54 -5.35 19.75
C ALA A 84 -24.45 -4.32 20.14
N SER A 85 -23.20 -4.76 20.30
CA SER A 85 -22.03 -3.95 20.69
C SER A 85 -21.04 -3.69 19.55
N ILE A 86 -21.42 -4.01 18.31
CA ILE A 86 -20.58 -3.84 17.13
C ILE A 86 -21.31 -2.97 16.12
N GLN A 87 -20.63 -1.91 15.69
CA GLN A 87 -21.08 -1.10 14.58
C GLN A 87 -20.32 -1.50 13.32
N THR A 88 -21.07 -1.85 12.27
CA THR A 88 -20.51 -2.29 11.00
C THR A 88 -20.85 -1.27 9.92
N CYS A 89 -19.82 -0.74 9.28
CA CYS A 89 -19.97 0.13 8.12
C CYS A 89 -19.52 -0.62 6.85
N THR A 90 -20.30 -0.58 5.78
CA THR A 90 -19.97 -1.27 4.52
C THR A 90 -19.80 -0.29 3.38
N THR A 91 -19.02 -0.70 2.38
CA THR A 91 -18.80 0.05 1.15
C THR A 91 -18.76 -0.87 -0.07
N PRO A 92 -19.31 -0.45 -1.22
CA PRO A 92 -19.08 -1.14 -2.49
C PRO A 92 -17.71 -0.83 -3.12
N LEU A 93 -16.90 0.08 -2.56
CA LEU A 93 -15.59 0.43 -3.12
C LEU A 93 -14.52 -0.57 -2.72
N HIS A 94 -13.83 -1.15 -3.70
CA HIS A 94 -12.75 -2.12 -3.51
C HIS A 94 -11.39 -1.49 -3.23
N ASN A 95 -11.27 -0.15 -3.24
CA ASN A 95 -10.00 0.56 -3.10
C ASN A 95 -10.13 1.86 -2.30
N GLY A 96 -9.00 2.28 -1.71
CA GLY A 96 -8.94 3.44 -0.81
C GLY A 96 -8.56 3.10 0.63
N GLU A 97 -8.95 3.99 1.53
CA GLU A 97 -8.81 3.90 2.99
C GLU A 97 -10.14 4.29 3.62
N PHE A 98 -10.51 3.64 4.72
CA PHE A 98 -11.57 4.14 5.60
C PHE A 98 -11.08 5.38 6.32
N VAL A 99 -11.88 6.44 6.29
CA VAL A 99 -11.66 7.67 7.05
C VAL A 99 -12.82 7.84 8.01
N ILE A 100 -12.49 7.83 9.30
CA ILE A 100 -13.47 7.90 10.39
C ILE A 100 -13.29 9.22 11.14
N SER A 101 -14.39 9.95 11.25
CA SER A 101 -14.50 11.16 12.07
C SER A 101 -15.52 10.96 13.19
N ASN A 102 -15.37 11.74 14.27
CA ASN A 102 -16.30 11.80 15.41
C ASN A 102 -16.55 10.43 16.08
N CYS A 103 -15.52 9.60 16.15
CA CYS A 103 -15.59 8.30 16.79
C CYS A 103 -14.24 7.93 17.36
N ASP A 104 -14.17 7.83 18.68
CA ASP A 104 -13.00 7.37 19.43
C ASP A 104 -13.20 5.90 19.87
N ALA A 105 -13.60 5.06 18.91
CA ALA A 105 -13.66 3.63 19.17
C ALA A 105 -12.26 3.08 19.43
N TYR A 106 -12.20 2.01 20.19
CA TYR A 106 -10.94 1.40 20.62
C TYR A 106 -10.40 0.39 19.61
N GLU A 107 -11.24 -0.17 18.74
CA GLU A 107 -10.87 -1.22 17.82
C GLU A 107 -11.61 -1.05 16.49
N PHE A 108 -10.82 -1.00 15.41
CA PHE A 108 -11.29 -0.99 14.04
C PHE A 108 -10.79 -2.24 13.32
N ASN A 109 -11.68 -3.11 12.86
CA ASN A 109 -11.33 -4.36 12.17
C ASN A 109 -10.34 -5.27 12.93
N GLY A 110 -10.45 -5.34 14.26
CA GLY A 110 -9.52 -6.12 15.07
C GLY A 110 -8.18 -5.45 15.34
N ILE A 111 -8.00 -4.20 14.90
CA ILE A 111 -6.80 -3.39 15.10
C ILE A 111 -7.11 -2.32 16.14
N PRO A 112 -6.31 -2.18 17.20
CA PRO A 112 -6.55 -1.18 18.23
C PRO A 112 -6.35 0.24 17.67
N SER A 113 -7.14 1.20 18.16
CA SER A 113 -7.21 2.55 17.59
C SER A 113 -5.89 3.33 17.68
N ILE A 114 -5.04 2.97 18.63
CA ILE A 114 -3.72 3.56 18.83
C ILE A 114 -2.70 3.23 17.74
N ASP A 115 -2.97 2.21 16.91
CA ASP A 115 -2.10 1.91 15.78
C ASP A 115 -2.38 2.84 14.60
N PHE A 116 -3.53 3.51 14.60
CA PHE A 116 -3.90 4.48 13.59
C PHE A 116 -3.43 5.88 13.98
N LEU A 117 -2.79 6.53 13.02
CA LEU A 117 -2.44 7.94 13.16
C LEU A 117 -3.69 8.79 12.92
N LYS A 118 -4.03 9.67 13.86
CA LYS A 118 -5.07 10.68 13.65
C LYS A 118 -4.52 11.79 12.76
N VAL A 119 -5.05 11.92 11.54
CA VAL A 119 -4.71 13.01 10.62
C VAL A 119 -5.89 13.97 10.59
N ASN A 120 -5.68 15.20 11.04
CA ASN A 120 -6.72 16.24 11.14
C ASN A 120 -7.93 15.77 11.97
N GLY A 121 -7.68 15.06 13.07
CA GLY A 121 -8.72 14.52 13.97
C GLY A 121 -9.44 13.28 13.45
N ASN A 122 -9.03 12.72 12.30
CA ASN A 122 -9.68 11.56 11.68
C ASN A 122 -8.77 10.34 11.71
N PHE A 123 -9.34 9.17 12.01
CA PHE A 123 -8.63 7.90 11.86
C PHE A 123 -8.61 7.48 10.40
N ARG A 124 -7.46 7.02 9.93
CA ARG A 124 -7.27 6.44 8.60
C ARG A 124 -6.94 4.96 8.74
N ILE A 125 -7.83 4.10 8.27
CA ILE A 125 -7.73 2.65 8.41
C ILE A 125 -7.70 2.04 7.01
N PRO A 126 -6.78 1.11 6.70
CA PRO A 126 -6.79 0.44 5.42
C PRO A 126 -8.11 -0.32 5.19
N LEU A 127 -8.55 -0.37 3.94
CA LEU A 127 -9.65 -1.24 3.55
C LEU A 127 -9.36 -2.68 3.94
N SER A 128 -10.37 -3.34 4.49
CA SER A 128 -10.37 -4.78 4.68
C SER A 128 -10.74 -5.50 3.40
N ASN A 129 -10.42 -6.80 3.33
CA ASN A 129 -10.75 -7.63 2.15
C ASN A 129 -12.26 -7.81 1.96
N ASP A 130 -13.03 -7.75 3.03
CA ASP A 130 -14.50 -7.89 3.01
C ASP A 130 -15.22 -6.53 2.82
N LEU A 131 -14.47 -5.43 2.66
CA LEU A 131 -14.99 -4.07 2.49
C LEU A 131 -15.90 -3.62 3.65
N THR A 132 -15.71 -4.23 4.82
CA THR A 132 -16.44 -3.88 6.04
C THR A 132 -15.50 -3.25 7.05
N LEU A 133 -15.97 -2.19 7.68
CA LEU A 133 -15.35 -1.57 8.82
C LEU A 133 -16.16 -1.97 10.05
N ARG A 134 -15.58 -2.82 10.89
CA ARG A 134 -16.13 -3.24 12.17
C ARG A 134 -15.55 -2.38 13.27
N ILE A 135 -16.43 -1.83 14.07
CA ILE A 135 -16.11 -0.90 15.13
C ILE A 135 -16.66 -1.51 16.40
N LYS A 136 -15.77 -1.78 17.33
CA LYS A 136 -16.13 -2.34 18.62
C LYS A 136 -16.42 -1.17 19.58
N ASP A 137 -17.51 -1.29 20.33
CA ASP A 137 -18.19 -0.19 21.02
C ASP A 137 -18.76 0.84 20.03
N PRO A 138 -20.09 0.83 19.77
CA PRO A 138 -20.70 1.68 18.77
C PRO A 138 -20.49 3.17 19.06
N CYS A 139 -20.18 3.93 18.01
CA CYS A 139 -20.02 5.37 18.08
C CYS A 139 -21.32 6.06 17.63
N PRO A 140 -22.09 6.67 18.55
CA PRO A 140 -23.22 7.50 18.14
C PRO A 140 -22.68 8.69 17.33
N ASN A 141 -23.23 8.89 16.12
CA ASN A 141 -22.84 9.95 15.17
C ASN A 141 -21.52 9.75 14.40
N ILE A 142 -21.05 8.51 14.25
CA ILE A 142 -19.90 8.25 13.39
C ILE A 142 -20.08 8.78 11.97
N ILE A 143 -19.01 9.36 11.43
CA ILE A 143 -18.89 9.67 10.01
C ILE A 143 -17.81 8.75 9.45
N ALA A 144 -18.23 7.63 8.87
CA ALA A 144 -17.34 6.71 8.17
C ALA A 144 -17.42 6.97 6.66
N THR A 145 -16.27 7.19 6.04
CA THR A 145 -16.15 7.41 4.60
C THR A 145 -15.03 6.56 4.02
N VAL A 146 -15.06 6.33 2.71
CA VAL A 146 -13.94 5.76 1.97
C VAL A 146 -13.33 6.85 1.11
N ASP A 147 -12.03 7.06 1.26
CA ASP A 147 -11.24 7.95 0.42
C ASP A 147 -10.45 7.09 -0.58
N THR A 148 -10.72 7.24 -1.88
CA THR A 148 -10.04 6.43 -2.91
C THR A 148 -8.56 6.78 -3.06
N GLN A 149 -8.13 7.92 -2.53
CA GLN A 149 -6.72 8.30 -2.49
C GLN A 149 -6.04 7.70 -1.26
N LYS A 150 -5.18 6.71 -1.49
CA LYS A 150 -4.27 6.20 -0.45
C LYS A 150 -3.23 7.27 -0.12
N LEU A 151 -3.07 7.60 1.15
CA LEU A 151 -1.99 8.47 1.59
C LEU A 151 -0.85 7.60 2.11
N THR A 152 0.07 7.29 1.21
CA THR A 152 1.20 6.37 1.40
C THR A 152 2.07 6.71 2.61
N SER A 153 2.14 7.97 3.03
CA SER A 153 2.91 8.41 4.20
C SER A 153 2.41 7.84 5.54
N TYR A 154 1.21 7.25 5.59
CA TYR A 154 0.58 6.79 6.83
C TYR A 154 0.32 5.28 6.87
N TYR A 155 0.82 4.53 5.89
CA TYR A 155 0.67 3.08 5.86
C TYR A 155 1.60 2.44 6.90
N ARG A 156 1.00 1.84 7.93
CA ARG A 156 1.68 0.94 8.86
C ARG A 156 1.15 -0.47 8.63
N GLU A 157 1.99 -1.48 8.85
CA GLU A 157 1.50 -2.84 8.94
C GLU A 157 0.72 -2.99 10.26
N PHE A 158 -0.50 -3.52 10.17
CA PHE A 158 -1.39 -3.67 11.32
C PHE A 158 -1.57 -5.14 11.64
N THR A 159 -1.59 -5.50 12.92
CA THR A 159 -1.78 -6.90 13.31
C THR A 159 -3.19 -7.18 13.75
N ARG A 160 -3.62 -8.38 13.38
CA ARG A 160 -4.95 -8.91 13.66
C ARG A 160 -4.84 -9.85 14.86
N VAL A 161 -5.88 -9.82 15.71
CA VAL A 161 -6.03 -10.74 16.84
C VAL A 161 -5.76 -12.18 16.41
N GLY A 162 -4.84 -12.87 17.10
CA GLY A 162 -4.54 -14.30 16.90
C GLY A 162 -3.27 -14.65 16.13
N LEU A 163 -2.46 -13.67 15.73
CA LEU A 163 -1.16 -13.90 15.08
C LEU A 163 0.00 -13.94 16.10
N PRO A 164 1.09 -14.70 15.85
CA PRO A 164 2.25 -14.74 16.71
C PRO A 164 2.91 -13.35 16.81
N TYR A 165 3.42 -13.03 18.01
CA TYR A 165 4.14 -11.78 18.27
C TYR A 165 5.43 -11.69 17.47
N THR A 166 5.63 -10.60 16.74
CA THR A 166 6.86 -10.39 15.97
C THR A 166 7.59 -9.11 16.32
N LYS A 167 6.93 -8.05 16.79
CA LYS A 167 7.53 -6.71 16.97
C LYS A 167 6.86 -5.79 18.00
N ARG A 168 5.53 -5.70 18.11
CA ARG A 168 4.90 -4.63 18.92
C ARG A 168 3.69 -5.10 19.70
N LEU A 169 3.67 -4.78 20.98
CA LEU A 169 2.69 -5.24 21.95
C LEU A 169 1.84 -4.04 22.36
N VAL A 170 0.53 -4.21 22.28
CA VAL A 170 -0.44 -3.23 22.70
C VAL A 170 -1.36 -3.88 23.72
N TRP A 171 -1.58 -3.23 24.85
CA TRP A 171 -2.63 -3.67 25.76
C TRP A 171 -3.50 -2.52 26.24
N LEU A 172 -4.80 -2.77 26.27
CA LEU A 172 -5.81 -1.81 26.67
C LEU A 172 -6.40 -2.22 28.01
N THR A 173 -6.49 -1.24 28.91
CA THR A 173 -7.06 -1.43 30.24
C THR A 173 -8.00 -0.28 30.59
N ASP A 174 -8.80 -0.48 31.63
CA ASP A 174 -9.47 0.64 32.30
C ASP A 174 -8.42 1.48 33.07
N ILE A 175 -8.79 2.70 33.48
CA ILE A 175 -7.87 3.72 34.08
C ILE A 175 -7.41 3.33 35.51
N CYS A 176 -7.86 2.19 36.04
CA CYS A 176 -7.62 1.79 37.42
C CYS A 176 -6.31 1.03 37.68
N TYR A 177 -5.50 0.74 36.65
CA TYR A 177 -4.23 0.04 36.81
C TYR A 177 -3.08 0.98 37.17
N SER A 178 -2.29 0.61 38.19
CA SER A 178 -1.15 1.38 38.68
C SER A 178 0.20 0.82 38.24
N SER A 179 0.30 -0.48 37.92
CA SER A 179 1.53 -1.12 37.47
C SER A 179 1.25 -2.36 36.62
N PHE A 180 2.24 -2.74 35.80
CA PHE A 180 2.17 -3.89 34.91
C PHE A 180 3.41 -4.78 34.98
N THR A 181 3.17 -6.09 34.84
CA THR A 181 4.20 -7.09 34.57
C THR A 181 3.91 -7.69 33.19
N VAL A 182 4.88 -7.62 32.29
CA VAL A 182 4.77 -8.12 30.92
C VAL A 182 5.84 -9.17 30.70
N ILE A 183 5.41 -10.37 30.29
CA ILE A 183 6.27 -11.51 29.98
C ILE A 183 6.02 -11.90 28.53
N ILE A 184 7.11 -12.05 27.76
CA ILE A 184 7.08 -12.51 26.37
C ILE A 184 8.02 -13.71 26.25
N GLY A 185 7.45 -14.89 25.97
CA GLY A 185 8.21 -16.14 25.97
C GLY A 185 8.76 -16.45 27.37
N SER A 186 10.08 -16.47 27.52
CA SER A 186 10.77 -16.64 28.80
C SER A 186 11.27 -15.33 29.41
N GLU A 187 11.11 -14.20 28.72
CA GLU A 187 11.67 -12.93 29.15
C GLU A 187 10.61 -12.08 29.86
N LYS A 188 11.00 -11.52 31.01
CA LYS A 188 10.20 -10.54 31.74
C LYS A 188 10.61 -9.15 31.28
N ILE A 189 9.77 -8.53 30.45
CA ILE A 189 9.98 -7.21 29.85
C ILE A 189 9.74 -6.10 30.87
N PHE A 190 8.61 -6.18 31.57
CA PHE A 190 8.25 -5.27 32.66
C PHE A 190 8.03 -6.08 33.92
N ASP A 191 8.54 -5.60 35.04
CA ASP A 191 8.35 -6.20 36.37
C ASP A 191 7.71 -5.19 37.30
N SER A 192 6.40 -5.32 37.52
CA SER A 192 5.59 -4.40 38.35
C SER A 192 5.87 -2.92 38.04
N THR A 193 6.11 -2.60 36.77
CA THR A 193 6.50 -1.28 36.30
C THR A 193 5.31 -0.33 36.41
N PRO A 194 5.45 0.85 37.05
CA PRO A 194 4.37 1.82 37.16
C PRO A 194 3.80 2.21 35.79
N SER A 195 2.48 2.36 35.69
CA SER A 195 1.81 2.71 34.43
C SER A 195 2.31 4.05 33.86
N SER A 196 2.69 4.99 34.72
CA SER A 196 3.26 6.28 34.34
C SER A 196 4.63 6.21 33.66
N MET A 197 5.34 5.07 33.75
CA MET A 197 6.64 4.85 33.13
C MET A 197 6.54 4.10 31.79
N ILE A 198 5.34 3.71 31.37
CA ILE A 198 5.10 2.98 30.14
C ILE A 198 4.47 3.94 29.13
N ASP A 199 4.92 3.89 27.88
CA ASP A 199 4.32 4.65 26.80
C ASP A 199 2.83 4.31 26.68
N HIS A 200 1.98 5.34 26.78
CA HIS A 200 0.54 5.19 26.79
C HIS A 200 -0.18 6.30 26.03
N VAL A 201 -1.42 5.99 25.64
CA VAL A 201 -2.39 6.92 25.08
C VAL A 201 -3.67 6.81 25.88
N ASP A 202 -4.11 7.93 26.44
CA ASP A 202 -5.39 8.01 27.13
C ASP A 202 -6.54 8.07 26.11
N LEU A 203 -7.51 7.22 26.34
CA LEU A 203 -8.82 7.19 25.67
C LEU A 203 -9.89 7.60 26.69
N VAL A 204 -11.12 7.84 26.24
CA VAL A 204 -12.19 8.40 27.10
C VAL A 204 -12.39 7.62 28.41
N ASN A 205 -12.37 6.28 28.37
CA ASN A 205 -12.59 5.42 29.55
C ASN A 205 -11.50 4.35 29.73
N LYS A 206 -10.41 4.44 28.97
CA LYS A 206 -9.38 3.40 28.88
C LYS A 206 -8.01 4.03 28.69
N THR A 207 -6.97 3.27 29.03
CA THR A 207 -5.60 3.63 28.70
C THR A 207 -5.00 2.50 27.87
N ALA A 208 -4.37 2.89 26.77
CA ALA A 208 -3.73 1.96 25.85
C ALA A 208 -2.22 2.10 25.97
N TYR A 209 -1.55 1.02 26.35
CA TYR A 209 -0.11 0.96 26.55
C TYR A 209 0.56 0.29 25.37
N THR A 210 1.80 0.68 25.09
CA THR A 210 2.57 0.15 23.97
C THR A 210 3.97 -0.28 24.36
N TYR A 211 4.46 -1.36 23.74
CA TYR A 211 5.84 -1.81 23.84
C TYR A 211 6.33 -2.33 22.49
N GLU A 212 7.48 -1.87 22.03
CA GLU A 212 8.15 -2.38 20.82
C GLU A 212 9.33 -3.26 21.23
N SER A 213 9.29 -4.53 20.83
CA SER A 213 10.30 -5.51 21.19
C SER A 213 11.49 -5.46 20.24
N PRO A 214 12.73 -5.48 20.75
CA PRO A 214 13.94 -5.54 19.94
C PRO A 214 14.23 -6.93 19.34
N GLY A 215 13.29 -7.88 19.40
CA GLY A 215 13.44 -9.22 18.80
C GLY A 215 13.01 -10.41 19.67
N VAL A 216 12.42 -10.14 20.84
CA VAL A 216 11.81 -11.16 21.71
C VAL A 216 10.53 -11.69 21.06
N SER A 217 10.36 -13.02 21.01
CA SER A 217 9.17 -13.68 20.48
C SER A 217 8.68 -14.78 21.43
N GLY A 218 7.38 -15.05 21.43
CA GLY A 218 6.80 -16.11 22.27
C GLY A 218 5.40 -15.80 22.77
N ARG A 219 4.93 -16.61 23.72
CA ARG A 219 3.64 -16.41 24.37
C ARG A 219 3.69 -15.13 25.22
N ILE A 220 2.68 -14.28 25.05
CA ILE A 220 2.54 -13.06 25.82
C ILE A 220 1.68 -13.34 27.07
N GLN A 221 2.13 -12.81 28.20
CA GLN A 221 1.36 -12.75 29.43
C GLN A 221 1.50 -11.34 30.02
N ILE A 222 0.36 -10.69 30.28
CA ILE A 222 0.31 -9.38 30.91
C ILE A 222 -0.54 -9.49 32.16
N THR A 223 0.01 -9.04 33.29
CA THR A 223 -0.71 -8.88 34.54
C THR A 223 -0.58 -7.44 35.02
N GLY A 224 -1.60 -6.94 35.71
CA GLY A 224 -1.61 -5.58 36.23
C GLY A 224 -2.12 -5.51 37.66
N GLN A 225 -1.65 -4.53 38.41
CA GLN A 225 -2.12 -4.21 39.76
C GLN A 225 -3.06 -3.00 39.71
N GLY A 226 -4.14 -3.02 40.51
CA GLY A 226 -5.06 -1.89 40.67
C GLY A 226 -6.53 -2.28 40.60
N CYS A 227 -6.92 -3.09 39.60
CA CYS A 227 -8.29 -3.59 39.46
C CYS A 227 -8.35 -4.96 38.78
N THR A 228 -9.53 -5.59 38.81
CA THR A 228 -9.79 -6.96 38.32
C THR A 228 -10.42 -7.01 36.93
N LYS A 229 -10.36 -5.89 36.20
CA LYS A 229 -10.93 -5.80 34.85
C LYS A 229 -10.11 -6.63 33.85
N PRO A 230 -10.69 -7.04 32.72
CA PRO A 230 -9.90 -7.73 31.70
C PRO A 230 -8.89 -6.78 31.07
N ILE A 231 -7.68 -7.30 30.79
CA ILE A 231 -6.66 -6.63 29.99
C ILE A 231 -6.79 -7.17 28.56
N HIS A 232 -7.03 -6.29 27.59
CA HIS A 232 -7.12 -6.69 26.19
C HIS A 232 -5.74 -6.60 25.54
N ILE A 233 -5.23 -7.70 25.01
CA ILE A 233 -3.87 -7.82 24.49
C ILE A 233 -3.91 -7.98 22.97
N TYR A 234 -3.12 -7.17 22.28
CA TYR A 234 -2.94 -7.18 20.82
C TYR A 234 -1.43 -7.26 20.54
N SER A 235 -1.04 -8.22 19.72
CA SER A 235 0.36 -8.50 19.38
C SER A 235 0.59 -8.32 17.90
N LEU A 236 1.59 -7.53 17.51
CA LEU A 236 2.13 -7.38 16.16
C LEU A 236 3.37 -8.21 15.95
#